data_AF-A0A327TN51-F1
#
_entry.id   AF-A0A327TN51-F1
#
_cell.length_a   1.000
_cell.length_b   1.000
_cell.length_c   1.000
_cell.angle_alpha   90.00
_cell.angle_beta   90.00
_cell.angle_gamma   90.00
#
_symmetry.space_group_name_H-M   'P 1'
#
loop_
_entity.id
_entity.type
_entity.pdbx_description
1 polymer ?
#
loop_
_entity_poly.entity_id
_entity_poly.type
_entity_poly.pdbx_seq_one_letter_code
_entity_poly.pdbx_strand_id
1 'polypeptide(L)' 'MADANLLRTLGVAPSALDPAPPWTACGTAAFARLAERHPCIRCGATATVASAVEDPDLGRRWLDRCTACLVAT' A
#
# COMPACT_ATOMS: atom_id res chain seq x y z
N MET A 1 -2.49 14.73 -0.56
CA MET A 1 -1.84 15.13 -1.82
C MET A 1 -0.61 14.28 -2.17
N ALA A 2 0.30 14.01 -1.22
CA ALA A 2 1.47 13.17 -1.49
C ALA A 2 1.09 11.74 -1.95
N ASP A 3 0.11 11.13 -1.30
CA ASP A 3 -0.32 9.76 -1.58
C ASP A 3 -0.98 9.58 -2.95
N ALA A 4 -1.88 10.47 -3.34
CA ALA A 4 -2.49 10.45 -4.68
C ALA A 4 -1.43 10.63 -5.79
N ASN A 5 -0.42 11.48 -5.56
CA ASN A 5 0.69 11.62 -6.49
C ASN A 5 1.57 10.37 -6.54
N LEU A 6 1.83 9.73 -5.40
CA LEU A 6 2.56 8.46 -5.33
C LEU A 6 1.84 7.36 -6.12
N LEU A 7 0.53 7.19 -5.92
CA LEU A 7 -0.27 6.19 -6.66
C LEU A 7 -0.25 6.45 -8.17
N ARG A 8 -0.34 7.73 -8.57
CA ARG A 8 -0.23 8.13 -9.98
C ARG A 8 1.16 7.81 -10.56
N THR A 9 2.24 8.10 -9.85
CA THR A 9 3.62 7.75 -10.26
C THR A 9 3.80 6.24 -10.40
N LEU A 10 3.16 5.47 -9.53
CA LEU A 10 3.17 4.02 -9.58
C LEU A 10 2.25 3.43 -10.68
N GLY A 11 1.40 4.24 -11.30
CA GLY A 11 0.40 3.77 -12.27
C GLY A 11 -0.68 2.88 -11.63
N VAL A 12 -0.93 3.03 -10.33
CA VAL A 12 -1.86 2.20 -9.56
C VAL A 12 -3.17 2.93 -9.37
N ALA A 13 -4.27 2.28 -9.76
CA ALA A 13 -5.61 2.78 -9.47
C ALA A 13 -5.94 2.58 -7.97
N PRO A 14 -6.36 3.62 -7.23
CA PRO A 14 -6.70 3.49 -5.81
C PRO A 14 -7.82 2.47 -5.54
N SER A 15 -8.74 2.28 -6.50
CA SER A 15 -9.82 1.30 -6.44
C SER A 15 -9.36 -0.15 -6.54
N ALA A 16 -8.13 -0.41 -7.00
CA ALA A 16 -7.55 -1.74 -7.06
C ALA A 16 -6.87 -2.17 -5.74
N LEU A 17 -6.81 -1.25 -4.76
CA LEU A 17 -6.18 -1.49 -3.48
C LEU A 17 -7.21 -1.88 -2.41
N ASP A 18 -6.81 -2.81 -1.55
CA ASP A 18 -7.62 -3.22 -0.41
C ASP A 18 -7.85 -2.04 0.55
N PRO A 19 -9.04 -1.92 1.15
CA PRO A 19 -9.30 -0.91 2.16
C PRO A 19 -8.37 -1.11 3.37
N ALA A 20 -7.75 -0.03 3.82
CA ALA A 20 -6.96 -0.01 5.05
C ALA A 20 -7.81 0.56 6.20
N PRO A 21 -7.67 0.03 7.42
CA PRO A 21 -8.41 0.53 8.57
C PRO A 21 -8.13 2.02 8.81
N PRO A 22 -9.16 2.83 9.12
CA PRO A 22 -8.99 4.28 9.27
C PRO A 22 -8.20 4.65 10.54
N TRP A 23 -8.08 3.72 11.49
CA TRP A 23 -7.53 3.94 12.82
C TRP A 23 -6.50 2.84 13.07
N THR A 24 -5.24 3.09 12.74
CA THR A 24 -4.17 2.33 13.38
C THR A 24 -2.91 3.15 13.41
N ALA A 25 -2.27 3.16 14.58
CA ALA A 25 -0.88 3.56 14.69
C ALA A 25 -0.10 2.72 13.66
N CYS A 26 0.52 3.39 12.68
CA CYS A 26 1.02 2.82 11.42
C CYS A 26 1.92 1.57 11.54
N GLY A 27 2.35 1.17 12.74
CA GLY A 27 3.14 -0.04 12.98
C GLY A 27 2.31 -1.32 13.04
N THR A 28 1.37 -1.45 13.98
CA THR A 28 0.74 -2.76 14.30
C THR A 28 -0.12 -3.30 13.18
N ALA A 29 -0.91 -2.46 12.50
CA ALA A 29 -1.69 -2.90 11.34
C ALA A 29 -0.80 -3.28 10.15
N ALA A 30 0.31 -2.58 9.92
CA ALA A 30 1.23 -2.91 8.84
C ALA A 30 1.90 -4.27 9.09
N PHE A 31 2.29 -4.57 10.33
CA PHE A 31 2.81 -5.89 10.69
C PHE A 31 1.77 -7.00 10.50
N ALA A 32 0.51 -6.78 10.92
CA ALA A 32 -0.57 -7.73 10.69
C ALA A 32 -0.79 -7.97 9.19
N ARG A 33 -0.85 -6.89 8.40
CA ARG A 33 -0.97 -6.95 6.94
C ARG A 33 0.18 -7.74 6.29
N LEU A 34 1.42 -7.53 6.73
CA LEU A 34 2.57 -8.28 6.22
C LEU A 34 2.54 -9.76 6.61
N ALA A 35 1.99 -10.11 7.77
CA ALA A 35 1.83 -11.51 8.19
C ALA A 35 0.89 -12.30 7.24
N GLU A 36 -0.04 -11.62 6.58
CA GLU A 36 -0.94 -12.19 5.57
C GLU A 36 -0.27 -12.43 4.20
N ARG A 37 0.97 -11.95 4.00
CA ARG A 37 1.81 -12.21 2.80
C ARG A 37 1.19 -11.75 1.48
N HIS A 38 0.55 -10.59 1.47
CA HIS A 38 -0.02 -9.99 0.25
C HIS A 38 1.02 -9.80 -0.88
N PRO A 39 0.60 -9.93 -2.16
CA PRO A 39 1.50 -9.73 -3.28
C PRO A 39 1.84 -8.24 -3.45
N CYS A 40 3.06 -7.97 -3.92
CA CYS A 40 3.48 -6.64 -4.32
C CYS A 40 2.65 -6.16 -5.51
N ILE A 41 2.08 -4.97 -5.40
CA ILE A 41 1.22 -4.39 -6.43
C ILE A 41 1.91 -4.21 -7.79
N ARG A 42 3.25 -4.14 -7.82
CA ARG A 42 4.03 -3.86 -9.04
C ARG A 42 4.53 -5.10 -9.76
N CYS A 43 4.97 -6.12 -9.01
CA CYS A 43 5.66 -7.29 -9.59
C CYS A 43 5.07 -8.64 -9.14
N GLY A 44 4.09 -8.65 -8.24
CA GLY A 44 3.47 -9.87 -7.73
C GLY A 44 4.29 -10.69 -6.73
N ALA A 45 5.57 -10.36 -6.50
CA ALA A 45 6.38 -10.99 -5.46
C ALA A 45 5.82 -10.68 -4.06
N THR A 46 6.11 -11.52 -3.05
CA THR A 46 5.64 -11.29 -1.68
C THR A 46 6.03 -9.89 -1.18
N ALA A 47 5.04 -9.12 -0.71
CA ALA A 47 5.28 -7.81 -0.15
C ALA A 47 6.05 -7.93 1.18
N THR A 48 7.01 -7.03 1.37
CA THR A 48 7.82 -6.90 2.58
C THR A 48 7.60 -5.56 3.27
N VAL A 49 6.87 -4.67 2.62
CA VAL A 49 6.48 -3.35 3.11
C VAL A 49 5.00 -3.14 2.83
N ALA A 50 4.24 -2.84 3.88
CA ALA A 50 2.85 -2.44 3.80
C ALA A 50 2.72 -1.00 4.30
N SER A 51 1.97 -0.17 3.59
CA SER A 51 1.71 1.21 3.98
C SER A 51 0.27 1.57 3.67
N ALA A 52 -0.35 2.41 4.49
CA ALA A 52 -1.65 2.98 4.16
C ALA A 52 -1.45 4.28 3.39
N VAL A 53 -2.17 4.43 2.28
CA VAL A 53 -2.24 5.65 1.48
C VAL A 53 -3.65 6.21 1.55
N GLU A 54 -3.78 7.54 1.65
CA GLU A 54 -5.09 8.17 1.73
C GLU A 54 -5.58 8.61 0.34
N ASP A 55 -6.72 8.05 -0.08
CA ASP A 55 -7.46 8.45 -1.27
C ASP A 55 -8.67 9.32 -0.87
N PRO A 56 -8.90 10.46 -1.54
CA PRO A 56 -9.96 11.39 -1.16
C PRO A 56 -11.37 10.83 -1.33
N ASP A 57 -11.59 9.93 -2.28
CA ASP A 57 -12.92 9.40 -2.62
C ASP A 57 -13.17 8.05 -1.94
N LEU A 58 -12.12 7.25 -1.79
CA LEU A 58 -12.18 5.86 -1.34
C LEU A 58 -11.63 5.64 0.06
N GLY A 59 -11.09 6.69 0.70
CA GLY A 59 -10.47 6.61 2.02
C GLY A 59 -9.11 5.91 2.00
N ARG A 60 -8.68 5.36 3.13
CA ARG A 60 -7.37 4.70 3.24
C ARG A 60 -7.32 3.36 2.52
N ARG A 61 -6.20 3.12 1.84
CA ARG A 61 -5.95 1.93 1.04
C ARG A 61 -4.59 1.33 1.35
N TRP A 62 -4.47 0.01 1.31
CA TRP A 62 -3.19 -0.68 1.49
C TRP A 62 -2.35 -0.60 0.22
N LEU A 63 -1.11 -0.17 0.37
CA LEU A 63 -0.09 -0.21 -0.66
C LEU A 63 1.00 -1.21 -0.24
N ASP A 64 0.87 -2.42 -0.79
CA ASP A 64 1.79 -3.54 -0.52
C ASP A 64 2.91 -3.58 -1.59
N ARG A 65 4.16 -3.51 -1.14
CA ARG A 65 5.35 -3.51 -2.01
C ARG A 65 6.45 -4.42 -1.49
N CYS A 66 7.20 -5.03 -2.39
CA CYS A 66 8.47 -5.66 -2.04
C CYS A 66 9.58 -4.58 -1.95
N THR A 67 10.64 -4.87 -1.21
CA THR A 67 11.76 -3.93 -0.99
C THR A 67 12.38 -3.48 -2.32
N ALA A 68 12.51 -4.37 -3.30
CA ALA A 68 13.07 -4.04 -4.60
C ALA A 68 12.20 -3.00 -5.35
N CYS A 69 10.89 -3.19 -5.39
CA CYS A 69 9.98 -2.24 -6.04
C CYS A 69 9.84 -0.94 -5.24
N LEU A 70 9.97 -0.98 -3.92
CA LEU A 70 9.98 0.22 -3.08
C LEU A 70 11.17 1.13 -3.41
N VAL A 71 12.38 0.58 -3.51
CA VAL A 71 13.61 1.35 -3.79
C VAL A 71 13.65 1.84 -5.25
N ALA A 72 13.01 1.11 -6.16
CA ALA A 72 12.91 1.47 -7.58
C ALA A 72 11.74 2.43 -7.92
N THR A 73 11.12 3.06 -6.91
CA THR A 73 10.03 4.05 -7.06
C THR A 73 10.54 5.43 -6.72
#